data_AF-A0AA37GQV9-F1
#
_entry.id   AF-A0AA37GQV9-F1
#
_cell.length_a   1.000
_cell.length_b   1.000
_cell.length_c   1.000
_cell.angle_alpha   90.00
_cell.angle_beta   90.00
_cell.angle_gamma   90.00
#
_symmetry.space_group_name_H-M   'P 1'
#
loop_
_entity.id
_entity.type
_entity.pdbx_description
1 polymer ?
#
loop_
_entity_poly.entity_id
_entity_poly.type
_entity_poly.pdbx_seq_one_letter_code
_entity_poly.pdbx_strand_id
1 'polypeptide(L)'
;MKTITQDGNKPMLQGKWIWSHNPELYAKDNFCAARAAIEAGTDFENTNLPPGHKWESWTMDRELEKEATGVFLQDLKNNGDWGVSP
;
A
#
# COMPACT_ATOMS: atom_id res chain seq x y z
N MET A 1 -19.39 6.66 26.89
CA MET A 1 -18.45 6.66 25.76
C MET A 1 -19.27 6.43 24.50
N LYS A 2 -19.26 7.37 23.54
CA LYS A 2 -19.99 7.21 22.27
C LYS A 2 -19.23 6.22 21.41
N THR A 3 -19.89 5.13 21.02
CA THR A 3 -19.35 4.06 20.18
C THR A 3 -19.00 4.63 18.80
N ILE A 4 -17.72 4.55 18.40
CA ILE A 4 -17.18 5.08 17.12
C ILE A 4 -17.60 4.19 15.94
N THR A 5 -18.85 3.71 15.91
CA THR A 5 -19.30 2.71 14.93
C THR A 5 -20.71 2.95 14.41
N GLN A 6 -21.23 4.18 14.51
CA GLN A 6 -22.60 4.47 14.08
C GLN A 6 -22.81 4.69 12.57
N ASP A 7 -21.75 4.73 11.74
CA ASP A 7 -21.90 5.01 10.30
C ASP A 7 -21.51 3.85 9.36
N GLY A 8 -21.42 2.61 9.85
CA GLY A 8 -21.06 1.44 9.01
C GLY A 8 -19.63 1.47 8.45
N ASN A 9 -18.90 2.57 8.66
CA ASN A 9 -17.51 2.73 8.30
C ASN A 9 -16.66 2.13 9.42
N LYS A 10 -16.33 0.85 9.32
CA LYS A 10 -15.35 0.22 10.21
C LYS A 10 -14.05 1.03 10.08
N PRO A 11 -13.45 1.52 11.18
CA PRO A 11 -12.13 2.15 11.10
C PRO A 11 -11.20 1.19 10.37
N MET A 12 -10.42 1.70 9.42
CA MET A 12 -9.47 0.89 8.67
C MET A 12 -8.52 0.20 9.66
N LEU A 13 -8.81 -1.06 9.98
CA LEU A 13 -7.88 -1.91 10.68
C LEU A 13 -6.71 -2.10 9.72
N GLN A 14 -5.49 -1.82 10.19
CA GLN A 14 -4.30 -1.91 9.36
C GLN A 14 -4.11 -3.34 8.86
N GLY A 15 -3.82 -3.50 7.56
CA GLY A 15 -3.62 -4.80 6.93
C GLY A 15 -2.49 -5.60 7.59
N LYS A 16 -2.55 -6.93 7.49
CA LYS A 16 -1.55 -7.83 8.11
C LYS A 16 -0.12 -7.47 7.72
N TRP A 17 0.08 -7.15 6.45
CA TRP A 17 1.37 -6.74 5.90
C TRP A 17 2.00 -5.52 6.60
N ILE A 18 1.22 -4.69 7.31
CA ILE A 18 1.75 -3.57 8.10
C ILE A 18 2.23 -4.06 9.47
N TRP A 19 1.32 -4.64 10.28
CA TRP A 19 1.63 -4.93 11.68
C TRP A 19 2.48 -6.19 11.88
N SER A 20 2.53 -7.10 10.91
CA SER A 20 3.40 -8.29 10.96
C SER A 20 4.76 -8.07 10.31
N HIS A 21 5.02 -6.90 9.72
CA HIS A 21 6.27 -6.62 9.01
C HIS A 21 7.36 -6.15 9.97
N ASN A 22 8.59 -6.62 9.75
CA ASN A 22 9.78 -6.11 10.42
C ASN A 22 10.54 -5.19 9.44
N PRO A 23 10.37 -3.86 9.53
CA PRO A 23 10.96 -2.93 8.58
C PRO A 23 12.49 -2.84 8.71
N GLU A 24 13.04 -3.00 9.92
CA GLU A 24 14.47 -2.93 10.15
C GLU A 24 15.20 -4.11 9.49
N LEU A 25 14.66 -5.32 9.66
CA LEU A 25 15.21 -6.52 9.02
C LEU A 25 15.12 -6.42 7.51
N TYR A 26 13.96 -6.01 6.98
CA TYR A 26 13.76 -5.83 5.55
C TYR A 26 14.75 -4.82 4.96
N ALA A 27 14.91 -3.66 5.60
CA ALA A 27 15.84 -2.64 5.13
C ALA A 27 17.29 -3.14 5.15
N LYS A 28 17.71 -3.80 6.23
CA LYS A 28 19.06 -4.38 6.35
C LYS A 28 19.33 -5.40 5.26
N ASP A 29 18.40 -6.32 5.02
CA ASP A 29 18.59 -7.42 4.08
C ASP A 29 18.54 -6.94 2.61
N ASN A 30 17.79 -5.87 2.32
CA ASN A 30 17.60 -5.35 0.95
C ASN A 30 18.49 -4.14 0.61
N PHE A 31 19.20 -3.55 1.58
CA PHE A 31 19.95 -2.30 1.40
C PHE A 31 20.91 -2.34 0.20
N CYS A 32 21.74 -3.38 0.12
CA CYS A 32 22.75 -3.50 -0.93
C CYS A 32 22.12 -3.63 -2.33
N ALA A 33 21.02 -4.39 -2.43
CA ALA A 33 20.30 -4.58 -3.70
C ALA A 33 19.62 -3.29 -4.15
N ALA A 34 18.93 -2.60 -3.24
CA ALA A 34 18.29 -1.32 -3.53
C ALA A 34 19.32 -0.25 -3.94
N ARG A 35 20.47 -0.16 -3.24
CA ARG A 35 21.55 0.74 -3.63
C ARG A 35 22.08 0.44 -5.03
N ALA A 36 22.37 -0.82 -5.33
CA ALA A 36 22.88 -1.22 -6.63
C ALA A 36 21.90 -0.90 -7.76
N ALA A 37 20.60 -1.08 -7.53
CA ALA A 37 19.56 -0.74 -8.50
C ALA A 37 19.52 0.76 -8.81
N ILE A 38 19.65 1.61 -7.77
CA ILE A 38 19.74 3.07 -7.94
C ILE A 38 21.00 3.45 -8.74
N GLU A 39 22.17 2.90 -8.37
CA GLU A 39 23.44 3.19 -9.03
C GLU A 39 23.45 2.74 -10.50
N ALA A 40 22.80 1.62 -10.81
CA ALA A 40 22.69 1.07 -12.16
C ALA A 40 21.54 1.66 -12.98
N GLY A 41 20.62 2.41 -12.36
CA GLY A 41 19.39 2.87 -13.01
C GLY A 41 18.45 1.73 -13.40
N THR A 42 18.44 0.63 -12.64
CA THR A 42 17.55 -0.51 -12.85
C THR A 42 16.45 -0.54 -11.80
N ASP A 43 15.40 -1.32 -12.07
CA ASP A 43 14.29 -1.45 -11.14
C ASP A 43 14.66 -2.30 -9.91
N PHE A 44 14.08 -1.95 -8.76
CA PHE A 44 14.09 -2.74 -7.53
C PHE A 44 12.65 -2.99 -7.08
N GLU A 45 12.24 -4.26 -7.11
CA GLU A 45 10.87 -4.65 -6.72
C GLU A 45 10.78 -4.78 -5.20
N ASN A 46 9.95 -3.95 -4.58
CA ASN A 46 9.69 -4.02 -3.15
C ASN A 46 8.69 -5.14 -2.83
N THR A 47 9.01 -5.98 -1.84
CA THR A 47 8.12 -7.05 -1.37
C THR A 47 7.44 -6.73 -0.05
N ASN A 48 7.67 -5.53 0.50
CA ASN A 48 7.02 -5.01 1.71
C ASN A 48 5.71 -4.24 1.43
N LEU A 49 5.09 -4.51 0.28
CA LEU A 49 3.80 -3.99 -0.14
C LEU A 49 2.68 -4.99 0.20
N PRO A 50 1.40 -4.58 0.17
CA PRO A 50 0.30 -5.53 0.31
C PRO A 50 0.43 -6.68 -0.70
N PRO A 51 0.12 -7.94 -0.32
CA PRO A 51 0.24 -9.07 -1.23
C PRO A 51 -0.56 -8.86 -2.53
N GLY A 52 0.07 -9.07 -3.68
CA GLY A 52 -0.55 -8.85 -4.99
C GLY A 52 -0.69 -7.39 -5.41
N HIS A 53 -0.22 -6.45 -4.58
CA HIS A 53 -0.15 -5.04 -4.96
C HIS A 53 0.92 -4.80 -6.00
N LYS A 54 0.52 -4.06 -7.04
CA LYS A 54 1.42 -3.51 -8.03
C LYS A 54 1.40 -2.00 -7.87
N TRP A 55 2.57 -1.44 -7.60
CA TRP A 55 2.70 0.01 -7.53
C TRP A 55 2.46 0.61 -8.92
N GLU A 56 1.71 1.71 -8.95
CA GLU A 56 1.51 2.50 -10.15
C GLU A 56 1.89 3.96 -9.86
N SER A 57 2.53 4.61 -10.84
CA SER A 57 2.72 6.05 -10.78
C SER A 57 1.38 6.77 -10.82
N TRP A 58 1.25 7.84 -10.03
CA TRP A 58 0.11 8.73 -10.04
C TRP A 58 0.53 10.14 -10.47
N THR A 59 -0.40 10.85 -11.09
CA THR A 59 -0.31 12.28 -11.38
C THR A 59 -1.52 12.96 -10.78
N MET A 60 -1.39 14.25 -10.43
CA MET A 60 -2.51 15.01 -9.88
C MET A 60 -3.72 14.99 -10.80
N ASP A 61 -3.50 15.17 -12.11
CA ASP A 61 -4.56 15.17 -13.11
C ASP A 61 -5.33 13.84 -13.15
N ARG A 62 -4.63 12.70 -13.07
CA ARG A 62 -5.24 11.35 -13.05
C ARG A 62 -6.07 11.14 -11.79
N GLU A 63 -5.61 11.63 -10.64
CA GLU A 63 -6.37 11.51 -9.38
C GLU A 63 -7.60 12.42 -9.37
N LEU A 64 -7.53 13.63 -9.94
CA LEU A 64 -8.68 14.53 -10.10
C LEU A 64 -9.74 13.95 -11.06
N GLU A 65 -9.32 13.26 -12.12
CA GLU A 65 -10.24 12.57 -13.03
C GLU A 65 -10.94 11.37 -12.35
N LYS A 66 -10.20 10.57 -11.58
CA LYS A 66 -10.78 9.49 -10.76
C LYS A 66 -11.80 10.04 -9.77
N GLU A 67 -11.50 11.18 -9.14
CA GLU A 67 -12.42 11.86 -8.24
C GLU A 67 -13.70 12.28 -8.96
N ALA A 68 -13.57 12.97 -10.11
CA ALA A 68 -14.71 13.44 -10.90
C ALA A 68 -15.60 12.30 -11.41
N THR A 69 -15.02 11.12 -11.68
CA THR A 69 -15.73 9.93 -12.14
C THR A 69 -16.34 9.09 -11.00
N GLY A 70 -16.10 9.46 -9.74
CA GLY A 70 -16.64 8.76 -8.57
C GLY A 70 -15.90 7.47 -8.20
N VAL A 71 -14.69 7.28 -8.72
CA VAL A 71 -13.78 6.20 -8.34
C VAL A 71 -13.11 6.56 -7.02
N PHE A 72 -13.73 6.16 -5.89
CA PHE A 72 -13.16 6.39 -4.56
C PHE A 72 -13.18 5.16 -3.69
N LEU A 73 -12.04 4.92 -3.01
CA LEU A 73 -11.76 3.93 -1.96
C LEU A 73 -12.03 2.44 -2.27
N GLN A 74 -13.07 2.10 -3.02
CA GLN A 74 -13.37 0.72 -3.42
C GLN A 74 -12.33 0.20 -4.40
N ASP A 75 -11.87 1.03 -5.33
CA ASP A 75 -10.81 0.64 -6.28
C ASP A 75 -9.42 0.53 -5.65
N LEU A 76 -9.17 1.19 -4.51
CA LEU A 76 -7.93 0.97 -3.75
C LEU A 76 -7.80 -0.47 -3.23
N LYS A 77 -8.92 -1.19 -3.05
CA LYS A 77 -8.90 -2.60 -2.61
C LYS A 77 -8.74 -3.58 -3.76
N ASN A 78 -8.79 -3.11 -5.01
CA ASN A 78 -8.72 -3.98 -6.19
C ASN A 78 -7.27 -4.29 -6.61
N ASN A 79 -6.26 -3.63 -6.02
CA ASN A 79 -4.84 -3.87 -6.31
C ASN A 79 -4.09 -4.55 -5.15
N GLY A 80 -4.59 -5.65 -4.62
CA GLY A 80 -3.90 -6.47 -3.64
C GLY A 80 -4.68 -6.69 -2.35
N ASP A 81 -4.12 -7.50 -1.46
CA ASP A 81 -4.74 -7.82 -0.17
C ASP A 81 -4.42 -6.75 0.87
N TRP A 82 -5.30 -5.76 0.94
CA TRP A 82 -5.31 -4.71 1.95
C TRP A 82 -6.06 -5.11 3.23
N GLY A 83 -6.47 -6.38 3.33
CA GLY A 83 -7.30 -6.92 4.40
C GLY A 83 -6.54 -7.18 5.70
N VAL A 84 -7.33 -7.44 6.74
CA VAL A 84 -6.87 -7.83 8.08
C VAL A 84 -7.03 -9.32 8.36
N SER A 85 -7.41 -10.11 7.35
CA SER A 85 -7.61 -11.55 7.53
C SER A 85 -6.29 -12.24 7.87
N PRO A 86 -6.31 -13.24 8.78
CA PRO A 86 -5.14 -14.07 9.12
C PRO A 86 -4.54 -14.82 7.93
#